data_AF-A0A644ZQW0-F1
#
_entry.id   AF-A0A644ZQW0-F1
#
_cell.length_a   1.000
_cell.length_b   1.000
_cell.length_c   1.000
_cell.angle_alpha   90.00
_cell.angle_beta   90.00
_cell.angle_gamma   90.00
#
_symmetry.space_group_name_H-M   'P 1'
#
loop_
_entity.id
_entity.type
_entity.pdbx_description
1 polymer ?
#
loop_
_entity_poly.entity_id
_entity_poly.type
_entity_poly.pdbx_seq_one_letter_code
_entity_poly.pdbx_strand_id
1 'polypeptide(L)'
;MLENGQIDASLFPDPYATIAMSNGHKSLTSTSELNISVTGTVFSAKALKEKKKEIELLIKGYNLGVDYIQNHPTDSLKEILIEEIGIPEALAGIIALPQYTHASLPSMDDLEKCASWLIEKNIIHKSFQYANVIDSSYIQSEQVNIEK
;
A
#
# COMPACT_ATOMS: atom_id res chain seq x y z
N MET A 1 -1.04 -24.29 -7.06
CA MET A 1 -2.19 -24.78 -6.28
C MET A 1 -3.50 -24.38 -6.93
N LEU A 2 -3.82 -23.09 -7.06
CA LEU A 2 -5.05 -22.64 -7.73
C LEU A 2 -5.15 -23.14 -9.18
N GLU A 3 -4.11 -22.91 -9.99
CA GLU A 3 -4.07 -23.37 -11.40
C GLU A 3 -4.22 -24.89 -11.57
N ASN A 4 -3.83 -25.66 -10.56
CA ASN A 4 -3.88 -27.13 -10.59
C ASN A 4 -5.15 -27.67 -9.92
N GLY A 5 -6.12 -26.82 -9.57
CA GLY A 5 -7.37 -27.22 -8.91
C GLY A 5 -7.20 -27.81 -7.51
N GLN A 6 -6.10 -27.48 -6.81
CA GLN A 6 -5.84 -28.00 -5.45
C GLN A 6 -6.52 -27.18 -4.35
N ILE A 7 -6.97 -25.96 -4.68
CA ILE A 7 -7.70 -25.04 -3.80
C ILE A 7 -8.78 -24.34 -4.60
N ASP A 8 -9.89 -23.99 -3.95
CA ASP A 8 -11.04 -23.35 -4.59
C ASP A 8 -10.87 -21.83 -4.76
N ALA A 9 -10.13 -21.20 -3.84
CA ALA A 9 -9.88 -19.76 -3.82
C ALA A 9 -8.55 -19.44 -3.11
N SER A 10 -7.97 -18.29 -3.44
CA SER A 10 -6.78 -17.74 -2.77
C SER A 10 -6.84 -16.21 -2.77
N LEU A 11 -6.15 -15.58 -1.83
CA LEU A 11 -5.86 -14.15 -1.86
C LEU A 11 -4.52 -13.94 -2.55
N PHE A 12 -4.46 -13.03 -3.53
CA PHE A 12 -3.24 -12.68 -4.23
C PHE A 12 -3.02 -11.16 -4.24
N PRO A 13 -1.79 -10.68 -4.03
CA PRO A 13 -1.43 -9.33 -4.41
C PRO A 13 -1.29 -9.24 -5.94
N ASP A 14 -1.44 -8.05 -6.51
CA ASP A 14 -1.00 -7.81 -7.88
C ASP A 14 0.54 -7.89 -7.96
N PRO A 15 1.09 -8.37 -9.10
CA PRO A 15 0.40 -8.70 -10.35
C PRO A 15 -0.23 -10.10 -10.40
N TYR A 16 -0.06 -10.93 -9.37
CA TYR A 16 -0.50 -12.34 -9.42
C TYR A 16 -2.02 -12.51 -9.50
N ALA A 17 -2.79 -11.58 -8.93
CA ALA A 17 -4.24 -11.52 -9.13
C ALA A 17 -4.59 -11.32 -10.61
N THR A 18 -3.97 -10.32 -11.26
CA THR A 18 -4.11 -10.07 -12.70
C THR A 18 -3.70 -11.29 -13.54
N ILE A 19 -2.60 -11.98 -13.19
CA ILE A 19 -2.16 -13.20 -13.87
C ILE A 19 -3.20 -14.31 -13.76
N ALA A 20 -3.71 -14.58 -12.57
CA ALA A 20 -4.73 -15.60 -12.37
C ALA A 20 -6.00 -15.31 -13.18
N MET A 21 -6.44 -14.04 -13.21
CA MET A 21 -7.58 -13.65 -14.05
C MET A 21 -7.32 -13.83 -15.55
N SER A 22 -6.09 -13.54 -16.00
CA SER A 22 -5.68 -13.76 -17.40
C SER A 22 -5.70 -15.24 -17.79
N ASN A 23 -5.52 -16.15 -16.82
CA ASN A 23 -5.61 -17.60 -16.99
C ASN A 23 -7.05 -18.15 -16.86
N GLY A 24 -8.06 -17.28 -16.75
CA GLY A 24 -9.47 -17.65 -16.71
C GLY A 24 -10.07 -17.80 -15.31
N HIS A 25 -9.32 -17.50 -14.25
CA HIS A 25 -9.87 -17.41 -12.90
C HIS A 25 -10.73 -16.15 -12.74
N LYS A 26 -11.62 -16.15 -11.74
CA LYS A 26 -12.53 -15.02 -11.46
C LYS A 26 -12.13 -14.32 -10.16
N SER A 27 -12.09 -12.99 -10.18
CA SER A 27 -12.03 -12.21 -8.94
C SER A 27 -13.38 -12.30 -8.21
N LEU A 28 -13.34 -12.60 -6.91
CA LEU A 28 -14.51 -12.58 -6.04
C LEU A 28 -14.71 -11.20 -5.39
N THR A 29 -13.60 -10.56 -4.99
CA THR A 29 -13.56 -9.19 -4.48
C THR A 29 -12.10 -8.71 -4.42
N SER A 30 -11.89 -7.45 -4.07
CA SER A 30 -10.58 -6.84 -3.83
C SER A 30 -10.56 -6.08 -2.50
N THR A 31 -9.37 -5.85 -1.92
CA THR A 31 -9.26 -5.01 -0.72
C THR A 31 -9.71 -3.57 -1.01
N SER A 32 -9.53 -3.09 -2.24
CA SER A 32 -10.04 -1.80 -2.70
C SER A 32 -11.57 -1.72 -2.66
N GLU A 33 -12.28 -2.74 -3.15
CA GLU A 33 -13.76 -2.80 -3.05
C GLU A 33 -14.26 -2.85 -1.61
N LEU A 34 -13.47 -3.44 -0.71
CA LEU A 34 -13.77 -3.53 0.71
C LEU A 34 -13.36 -2.27 1.50
N ASN A 35 -12.77 -1.27 0.83
CA ASN A 35 -12.18 -0.07 1.45
C ASN A 35 -11.17 -0.42 2.56
N ILE A 36 -10.33 -1.43 2.31
CA ILE A 36 -9.26 -1.85 3.22
C ILE A 36 -7.93 -1.36 2.65
N SER A 37 -7.26 -0.47 3.38
CA SER A 37 -5.93 0.01 3.06
C SER A 37 -5.02 -0.07 4.28
N VAL A 38 -4.05 -0.99 4.27
CA VAL A 38 -3.17 -1.23 5.44
C VAL A 38 -1.68 -1.12 5.05
N THR A 39 -1.38 -0.50 3.92
CA THR A 39 0.01 -0.25 3.50
C THR A 39 0.54 0.99 4.22
N GLY A 40 1.71 0.87 4.84
CA GLY A 40 2.33 2.00 5.54
C GLY A 40 3.84 1.89 5.60
N THR A 41 4.49 3.03 5.77
CA THR A 41 5.94 3.13 5.98
C THR A 41 6.20 3.21 7.48
N VAL A 42 7.05 2.32 7.98
CA VAL A 42 7.39 2.27 9.42
C VAL A 42 8.85 2.61 9.62
N PHE A 43 9.13 3.50 10.57
CA PHE A 43 10.48 3.85 11.00
C PHE A 43 10.73 3.33 12.41
N SER A 44 11.97 2.93 12.68
CA SER A 44 12.38 2.64 14.05
C SER A 44 12.34 3.91 14.90
N ALA A 45 12.04 3.78 16.21
CA ALA A 45 12.07 4.90 17.15
C ALA A 45 13.44 5.63 17.16
N LYS A 46 14.53 4.88 16.96
CA LYS A 46 15.88 5.45 16.82
C LYS A 46 15.98 6.35 15.59
N ALA A 47 15.51 5.89 14.43
CA ALA A 47 15.51 6.69 13.20
C ALA A 47 14.64 7.94 13.35
N LEU A 48 13.45 7.83 13.95
CA LEU A 48 12.58 8.97 14.24
C LEU A 48 13.24 10.02 15.15
N LYS A 49 14.14 9.60 16.04
CA LYS A 49 14.87 10.52 16.92
C LYS A 49 16.12 11.13 16.27
N GLU A 50 16.85 10.34 15.50
CA GLU A 50 18.22 10.68 15.05
C GLU A 50 18.32 11.10 13.59
N LYS A 51 17.31 10.79 12.76
CA LYS A 51 17.37 10.90 11.29
C LYS A 51 16.25 11.75 10.71
N LYS A 52 15.85 12.80 11.43
CA LYS A 52 14.70 13.62 11.05
C LYS A 52 14.79 14.13 9.60
N LYS A 53 15.94 14.71 9.25
CA LYS A 53 16.17 15.29 7.90
C LYS A 53 16.14 14.22 6.81
N GLU A 54 16.71 13.04 7.06
CA GLU A 54 16.73 11.94 6.10
C GLU A 54 15.34 11.36 5.87
N ILE A 55 14.51 11.27 6.92
CA ILE A 55 13.12 10.84 6.80
C ILE A 55 12.31 11.85 5.99
N GLU A 56 12.47 13.15 6.25
CA GLU A 56 11.83 14.22 5.45
C GLU A 56 12.23 14.15 3.97
N LEU A 57 13.52 13.91 3.69
CA LEU A 57 14.01 13.74 2.32
C LEU A 57 13.48 12.47 1.65
N LEU A 58 13.35 11.36 2.40
CA LEU A 58 12.78 10.12 1.88
C LEU A 58 11.31 10.31 1.50
N ILE A 59 10.52 10.96 2.37
CA ILE A 59 9.11 11.27 2.10
C ILE A 59 8.99 12.19 0.88
N LYS A 60 9.84 13.21 0.78
CA LYS A 60 9.87 14.09 -0.40
C LYS A 60 10.20 13.29 -1.67
N GLY A 61 11.21 12.42 -1.63
CA GLY A 61 11.58 11.57 -2.76
C GLY A 61 10.47 10.62 -3.17
N TYR A 62 9.76 10.04 -2.20
CA TYR A 62 8.57 9.22 -2.46
C TYR A 62 7.48 10.02 -3.18
N ASN A 63 7.11 11.21 -2.68
CA ASN A 63 6.08 12.05 -3.31
C ASN A 63 6.46 12.45 -4.74
N LEU A 64 7.74 12.76 -5.00
CA LEU A 64 8.24 13.00 -6.36
C LEU A 64 8.09 11.76 -7.26
N GLY A 65 8.31 10.56 -6.72
CA GLY A 65 8.08 9.31 -7.43
C GLY A 65 6.59 9.09 -7.74
N VAL A 66 5.70 9.42 -6.81
CA VAL A 66 4.25 9.39 -7.05
C VAL A 66 3.86 10.36 -8.15
N ASP A 67 4.33 11.61 -8.09
CA ASP A 67 4.09 12.62 -9.13
C ASP A 67 4.61 12.15 -10.49
N TYR A 68 5.78 11.52 -10.52
CA TYR A 68 6.35 10.96 -11.74
C TYR A 68 5.42 9.90 -12.32
N ILE A 69 4.99 8.91 -11.52
CA ILE A 69 4.11 7.83 -11.98
C ILE A 69 2.77 8.39 -12.48
N GLN A 70 2.18 9.37 -11.80
CA GLN A 70 0.89 9.94 -12.17
C GLN A 70 0.94 10.78 -13.46
N ASN A 71 2.08 11.42 -13.75
CA ASN A 71 2.23 12.33 -14.89
C ASN A 71 2.89 11.70 -16.12
N HIS A 72 3.20 10.40 -16.10
CA HIS A 72 3.81 9.69 -17.23
C HIS A 72 2.91 8.55 -17.73
N PRO A 73 2.91 8.25 -19.04
CA PRO A 73 2.20 7.09 -19.57
C PRO A 73 2.71 5.80 -18.93
N THR A 74 1.82 4.87 -18.60
CA THR A 74 2.20 3.55 -18.04
C THR A 74 3.23 2.82 -18.91
N ASP A 75 3.17 3.02 -20.23
CA ASP A 75 4.14 2.48 -21.18
C ASP A 75 5.59 2.87 -20.88
N SER A 76 5.85 4.08 -20.38
CA SER A 76 7.20 4.51 -20.03
C SER A 76 7.74 3.84 -18.77
N LEU A 77 6.89 3.11 -18.03
CA LEU A 77 7.27 2.36 -16.83
C LEU A 77 7.47 0.87 -17.12
N LYS A 78 7.16 0.38 -18.33
CA LYS A 78 7.22 -1.05 -18.68
C LYS A 78 8.58 -1.68 -18.43
N GLU A 79 9.66 -0.99 -18.78
CA GLU A 79 11.03 -1.48 -18.58
C GLU A 79 11.30 -1.69 -17.09
N ILE A 80 10.93 -0.74 -16.23
CA ILE A 80 11.03 -0.86 -14.77
C ILE A 80 10.18 -2.04 -14.25
N LEU A 81 8.96 -2.21 -14.77
CA LEU A 81 8.08 -3.32 -14.38
C LEU A 81 8.69 -4.68 -14.74
N ILE A 82 9.32 -4.79 -15.91
CA ILE A 82 9.90 -6.05 -16.38
C ILE A 82 11.23 -6.34 -15.69
N GLU A 83 12.16 -5.38 -15.69
CA GLU A 83 13.54 -5.57 -15.25
C GLU A 83 13.69 -5.54 -13.73
N GLU A 84 13.05 -4.57 -13.07
CA GLU A 84 13.21 -4.36 -11.62
C GLU A 84 12.16 -5.12 -10.80
N ILE A 85 10.92 -5.18 -11.28
CA ILE A 85 9.83 -5.88 -10.58
C ILE A 85 9.73 -7.36 -11.02
N GLY A 86 10.30 -7.73 -12.16
CA GLY A 86 10.30 -9.12 -12.64
C GLY A 86 8.96 -9.55 -13.24
N ILE A 87 8.15 -8.61 -13.71
CA ILE A 87 6.89 -8.90 -14.40
C ILE A 87 7.21 -9.49 -15.78
N PRO A 88 6.62 -10.64 -16.16
CA PRO A 88 6.77 -11.14 -17.52
C PRO A 88 6.26 -10.14 -18.56
N GLU A 89 7.00 -9.95 -19.65
CA GLU A 89 6.70 -8.94 -20.68
C GLU A 89 5.25 -9.03 -21.20
N ALA A 90 4.74 -10.25 -21.39
CA ALA A 90 3.37 -10.52 -21.82
C ALA A 90 2.30 -9.93 -20.88
N LEU A 91 2.66 -9.68 -19.61
CA LEU A 91 1.77 -9.18 -18.56
C LEU A 91 2.00 -7.69 -18.27
N ALA A 92 3.18 -7.15 -18.61
CA ALA A 92 3.50 -5.74 -18.38
C ALA A 92 2.53 -4.77 -19.09
N GLY A 93 1.90 -5.21 -20.19
CA GLY A 93 0.90 -4.43 -20.92
C GLY A 93 -0.53 -4.48 -20.36
N ILE A 94 -0.84 -5.41 -19.44
CA ILE A 94 -2.19 -5.57 -18.87
C ILE A 94 -2.27 -5.24 -17.38
N ILE A 95 -1.13 -4.99 -16.73
CA ILE A 95 -1.10 -4.62 -15.32
C ILE A 95 -1.57 -3.17 -15.19
N ALA A 96 -2.69 -3.01 -14.49
CA ALA A 96 -3.11 -1.72 -13.99
C ALA A 96 -2.22 -1.36 -12.80
N LEU A 97 -1.51 -0.23 -12.89
CA LEU A 97 -0.81 0.31 -11.72
C LEU A 97 -1.84 0.77 -10.69
N PRO A 98 -1.60 0.54 -9.40
CA PRO A 98 -2.44 1.10 -8.36
C PRO A 98 -2.37 2.63 -8.42
N GLN A 99 -3.42 3.28 -7.94
CA GLN A 99 -3.41 4.72 -7.76
C GLN A 99 -2.50 5.06 -6.57
N TYR A 100 -1.23 5.34 -6.86
CA TYR A 100 -0.30 5.85 -5.87
C TYR A 100 -0.75 7.23 -5.39
N THR A 101 -0.64 7.48 -4.09
CA THR A 101 -0.95 8.77 -3.46
C THR A 101 0.29 9.30 -2.76
N HIS A 102 0.37 10.61 -2.56
CA HIS A 102 1.41 11.17 -1.68
C HIS A 102 1.35 10.54 -0.30
N ALA A 103 2.50 10.53 0.38
CA ALA A 103 2.59 10.05 1.74
C ALA A 103 1.67 10.87 2.64
N SER A 104 0.82 10.18 3.37
CA SER A 104 -0.14 10.75 4.29
C SER A 104 -0.12 9.96 5.60
N LEU A 105 -0.83 10.45 6.61
CA LEU A 105 -1.08 9.65 7.80
C LEU A 105 -1.94 8.44 7.43
N PRO A 106 -1.70 7.27 8.07
CA PRO A 106 -2.57 6.13 7.89
C PRO A 106 -3.99 6.45 8.31
N SER A 107 -4.95 5.81 7.66
CA SER A 107 -6.37 5.88 8.03
C SER A 107 -6.57 5.38 9.46
N MET A 108 -7.12 6.25 10.31
CA MET A 108 -7.40 5.90 11.71
C MET A 108 -8.44 4.79 11.82
N ASP A 109 -9.42 4.78 10.91
CA ASP A 109 -10.47 3.76 10.83
C ASP A 109 -9.89 2.39 10.44
N ASP A 110 -8.97 2.35 9.47
CA ASP A 110 -8.29 1.09 9.10
C ASP A 110 -7.44 0.56 10.26
N LEU A 111 -6.70 1.43 10.94
CA LEU A 111 -5.88 1.05 12.10
C LEU A 111 -6.73 0.56 13.29
N GLU A 112 -7.86 1.21 13.55
CA GLU A 112 -8.80 0.81 14.59
C GLU A 112 -9.43 -0.56 14.28
N LYS A 113 -9.88 -0.77 13.04
CA LYS A 113 -10.41 -2.07 12.58
C LYS A 113 -9.36 -3.18 12.71
N CYS A 114 -8.12 -2.92 12.29
CA CYS A 114 -7.02 -3.88 12.43
C CYS A 114 -6.72 -4.20 13.89
N ALA A 115 -6.57 -3.18 14.74
CA ALA A 115 -6.31 -3.38 16.16
C ALA A 115 -7.45 -4.14 16.85
N SER A 116 -8.70 -3.78 16.56
CA SER A 116 -9.89 -4.45 17.09
C SER A 116 -9.93 -5.92 16.71
N TRP A 117 -9.67 -6.24 15.44
CA TRP A 117 -9.61 -7.62 14.97
C TRP A 117 -8.49 -8.41 15.66
N LEU A 118 -7.29 -7.84 15.78
CA LEU A 118 -6.16 -8.49 16.47
C LEU A 118 -6.45 -8.74 17.95
N ILE A 119 -7.13 -7.81 18.62
CA ILE A 119 -7.56 -7.95 20.02
C ILE A 119 -8.62 -9.06 20.14
N GLU A 120 -9.61 -9.08 19.26
CA GLU A 120 -10.67 -10.11 19.25
C GLU A 120 -10.08 -11.51 19.04
N LYS A 121 -9.06 -11.63 18.18
CA LYS A 121 -8.32 -12.88 17.95
C LYS A 121 -7.30 -13.20 19.05
N ASN A 122 -7.19 -12.39 20.11
CA ASN A 122 -6.21 -12.53 21.18
C ASN A 122 -4.75 -12.58 20.69
N ILE A 123 -4.45 -11.88 19.60
CA ILE A 123 -3.08 -11.79 19.03
C ILE A 123 -2.30 -10.67 19.74
N ILE A 124 -2.97 -9.59 20.15
CA ILE A 124 -2.38 -8.48 20.90
C ILE A 124 -3.17 -8.19 22.19
N HIS A 125 -2.54 -7.47 23.13
CA HIS A 125 -3.16 -7.16 24.40
C HIS A 125 -4.32 -6.16 24.25
N LYS A 126 -5.39 -6.33 25.04
CA LYS A 126 -6.59 -5.44 25.03
C LYS A 126 -6.28 -3.97 25.34
N SER A 127 -5.14 -3.69 25.97
CA SER A 127 -4.70 -2.33 26.28
C SER A 127 -3.94 -1.66 25.13
N PHE A 128 -3.71 -2.34 24.01
CA PHE A 128 -3.05 -1.75 22.86
C PHE A 128 -3.88 -0.57 22.33
N GLN A 129 -3.20 0.54 22.03
CA GLN A 129 -3.79 1.72 21.44
C GLN A 129 -3.13 1.95 20.09
N TYR A 130 -3.91 1.95 19.01
CA TYR A 130 -3.37 2.12 17.65
C TYR A 130 -2.67 3.47 17.47
N ALA A 131 -3.07 4.51 18.20
CA ALA A 131 -2.40 5.81 18.18
C ALA A 131 -0.91 5.74 18.58
N ASN A 132 -0.49 4.71 19.33
CA ASN A 132 0.90 4.54 19.75
C ASN A 132 1.86 4.19 18.59
N VAL A 133 1.34 3.79 17.42
CA VAL A 133 2.15 3.45 16.25
C VAL A 133 2.14 4.55 15.18
N ILE A 134 1.65 5.75 15.51
CA ILE A 134 1.53 6.87 14.59
C ILE A 134 2.45 8.02 15.05
N ASP A 135 3.30 8.49 14.14
CA ASP A 135 4.09 9.72 14.32
C ASP A 135 3.67 10.73 13.25
N SER A 136 3.06 11.83 13.68
CA SER A 136 2.58 12.90 12.79
C SER A 136 3.60 14.01 12.52
N SER A 137 4.83 13.89 13.04
CA SER A 137 5.85 14.93 12.97
C SER A 137 6.46 15.13 11.57
N TYR A 138 6.17 14.21 10.65
CA TYR A 138 6.86 14.07 9.35
C TYR A 138 5.98 14.30 8.13
N ILE A 139 4.65 14.36 8.31
CA ILE A 139 3.70 14.66 7.25
C ILE A 139 3.15 16.06 7.53
N GLN A 140 3.44 17.02 6.66
CA GLN A 140 2.76 18.31 6.70
C GLN A 140 1.33 18.08 6.25
N SER A 141 0.34 18.30 7.13
CA SER A 141 -1.04 18.43 6.68
C SER A 141 -1.09 19.59 5.69
N GLU A 142 -1.49 19.35 4.45
CA GLU A 142 -2.04 20.43 3.64
C GLU A 142 -3.09 21.12 4.50
N GLN A 143 -2.98 22.45 4.64
CA GLN A 143 -3.93 23.23 5.41
C GLN A 143 -5.32 22.96 4.85
N VAL A 144 -6.12 22.20 5.61
CA VAL A 144 -7.56 22.18 5.42
C VAL A 144 -8.02 23.61 5.73
N ASN A 145 -8.23 24.41 4.68
CA ASN A 145 -8.96 25.66 4.78
C ASN A 145 -10.37 25.31 5.23
N ILE A 146 -10.58 25.27 6.54
CA ILE A 146 -11.91 25.41 7.11
C ILE A 146 -12.17 26.90 7.06
N GLU A 147 -12.87 27.33 6.00
CA GLU A 147 -13.47 28.65 5.95
C GLU A 147 -14.28 28.88 7.23
N LYS A 148 -14.06 30.04 7.85
CA LYS A 148 -14.77 30.52 9.03
C LYS A 148 -16.17 30.99 8.69
#